data_AF-A0ABD3FIZ7-F1
#
_entry.id   AF-A0ABD3FIZ7-F1
#
_cell.length_a   1.000
_cell.length_b   1.000
_cell.length_c   1.000
_cell.angle_alpha   90.00
_cell.angle_beta   90.00
_cell.angle_gamma   90.00
#
_symmetry.space_group_name_H-M   'P 1'
#
loop_
_entity.id
_entity.type
_entity.pdbx_description
1 polymer ?
#
loop_
_entity_poly.entity_id
_entity_poly.type
_entity_poly.pdbx_seq_one_letter_code
_entity_poly.pdbx_strand_id
1 'polypeptide(L)'
;MADELLSESDGAFYAFAGVMLALYVVPATLFTLYRVVRTPKKLRSRGFALHLGLLAVSCGLLWRCLSALQSVDTSGVFDPYEILGVSDSASSRQIKKAFRALGRQLHPDKNLHNPRAASQFARVTKAYEALTDPQSIKNYQKYGHPDGRQSMLMDVAFASLFSGTSGSTGSVFVLLYFSVILSGIAYLVYYLQKRAGRSDRTQISRATHASFVDALTEKMSVHDVVELLLSCDEMTGAAAGILDDARNEAQLRSKTHDKLAKKMEAAKALPSEVINRIRKHPDPVARENMLALYQYLRHNKLRGVSRPSWVDQRFQKVVLELPFLVDIFATMAAEQLVKRAYPAIPLLRALSLLSSIAQGSFVPDESALREQNERIASVEGKLPKLQLDGTTLAVLDEPNIQPGDWITLQTTLQRQHLEAGEKAPLAATVYDHVDARSPFRKEHVWFLVMDKGTGRLYAAWKCLDLAQQVAQKAGFLGPESPGKYEFEVRVVCPAYLDVLAKVALSVNVENR
;
A
#
# COMPACT_ATOMS: atom_id res chain seq x y z
N MET A 1 -9.77 -49.65 33.56
CA MET A 1 -9.95 -48.21 33.77
C MET A 1 -11.34 -47.90 33.28
N ALA A 2 -12.25 -47.53 34.19
CA ALA A 2 -13.64 -47.27 33.84
C ALA A 2 -13.71 -45.97 33.02
N ASP A 3 -14.32 -46.02 31.84
CA ASP A 3 -14.50 -44.85 30.98
C ASP A 3 -15.27 -43.75 31.73
N GLU A 4 -14.59 -42.62 31.87
CA GLU A 4 -15.05 -41.41 32.53
C GLU A 4 -15.92 -40.65 31.51
N LEU A 5 -17.23 -40.90 31.53
CA LEU A 5 -18.19 -40.21 30.66
C LEU A 5 -18.21 -38.71 30.99
N LEU A 6 -17.99 -37.88 29.98
CA LEU A 6 -17.91 -36.42 30.10
C LEU A 6 -19.30 -35.80 30.29
N SER A 7 -19.36 -34.71 31.07
CA SER A 7 -20.58 -33.89 31.26
C SER A 7 -21.06 -33.29 29.93
N GLU A 8 -22.37 -33.05 29.78
CA GLU A 8 -22.95 -32.37 28.60
C GLU A 8 -22.30 -31.00 28.34
N SER A 9 -21.90 -30.28 29.41
CA SER A 9 -21.15 -29.01 29.31
C SER A 9 -19.79 -29.18 28.63
N ASP A 10 -19.09 -30.26 28.96
CA ASP A 10 -17.76 -30.55 28.43
C ASP A 10 -17.87 -31.04 26.98
N GLY A 11 -18.93 -31.81 26.68
CA GLY A 11 -19.28 -32.22 25.32
C GLY A 11 -19.55 -31.02 24.40
N ALA A 12 -20.29 -30.02 24.87
CA ALA A 12 -20.54 -28.79 24.11
C ALA A 12 -19.24 -28.01 23.82
N PHE A 13 -18.31 -27.95 24.78
CA PHE A 13 -17.00 -27.34 24.59
C PHE A 13 -16.17 -28.08 23.54
N TYR A 14 -16.06 -29.42 23.62
CA TYR A 14 -15.31 -30.21 22.65
C TYR A 14 -15.93 -30.17 21.25
N ALA A 15 -17.26 -30.06 21.15
CA ALA A 15 -17.96 -29.89 19.86
C ALA A 15 -17.59 -28.54 19.23
N PHE A 16 -17.67 -27.46 19.99
CA PHE A 16 -17.29 -26.13 19.52
C PHE A 16 -15.80 -26.05 19.13
N ALA A 17 -14.91 -26.51 20.02
CA ALA A 17 -13.48 -26.52 19.77
C ALA A 17 -13.11 -27.39 18.56
N GLY A 18 -13.77 -28.55 18.41
CA GLY A 18 -13.61 -29.45 17.26
C GLY A 18 -14.02 -28.79 15.94
N VAL A 19 -15.14 -28.08 15.89
CA VAL A 19 -15.58 -27.34 14.68
C VAL A 19 -14.58 -26.21 14.35
N MET A 20 -14.14 -25.44 15.33
CA MET A 20 -13.17 -24.35 15.12
C MET A 20 -11.82 -24.89 14.62
N LEU A 21 -11.35 -26.02 15.19
CA LEU A 21 -10.14 -26.70 14.72
C LEU A 21 -10.32 -27.27 13.30
N ALA A 22 -11.48 -27.85 12.98
CA ALA A 22 -11.76 -28.38 11.64
C ALA A 22 -11.79 -27.28 10.57
N LEU A 23 -12.37 -26.11 10.88
CA LEU A 23 -12.37 -24.93 10.01
C LEU A 23 -10.97 -24.43 9.66
N TYR A 24 -9.96 -24.70 10.51
CA TYR A 24 -8.56 -24.40 10.22
C TYR A 24 -7.83 -25.58 9.55
N VAL A 25 -7.94 -26.79 10.11
CA VAL A 25 -7.19 -27.97 9.68
C VAL A 25 -7.56 -28.39 8.24
N VAL A 26 -8.84 -28.36 7.87
CA VAL A 26 -9.29 -28.80 6.55
C VAL A 26 -8.77 -27.87 5.43
N PRO A 27 -8.94 -26.54 5.48
CA PRO A 27 -8.33 -25.66 4.49
C PRO A 27 -6.80 -25.69 4.50
N ALA A 28 -6.17 -25.78 5.68
CA ALA A 28 -4.71 -25.79 5.79
C ALA A 28 -4.09 -27.07 5.20
N THR A 29 -4.70 -28.24 5.41
CA THR A 29 -4.28 -29.50 4.77
C THR A 29 -4.42 -29.42 3.25
N LEU A 30 -5.55 -28.94 2.74
CA LEU A 30 -5.77 -28.75 1.30
C LEU A 30 -4.74 -27.78 0.68
N PHE A 31 -4.46 -26.66 1.35
CA PHE A 31 -3.45 -25.70 0.90
C PHE A 31 -2.04 -26.31 0.88
N THR A 32 -1.68 -27.11 1.90
CA THR A 32 -0.38 -27.80 1.91
C THR A 32 -0.25 -28.82 0.79
N LEU A 33 -1.29 -29.64 0.54
CA LEU A 33 -1.32 -30.61 -0.56
C LEU A 33 -1.19 -29.91 -1.92
N TYR A 34 -1.97 -28.85 -2.14
CA TYR A 34 -1.90 -28.04 -3.35
C TYR A 34 -0.49 -27.47 -3.58
N ARG A 35 0.17 -26.96 -2.52
CA ARG A 35 1.50 -26.37 -2.61
C ARG A 35 2.60 -27.40 -2.88
N VAL A 36 2.48 -28.61 -2.30
CA VAL A 36 3.37 -29.75 -2.55
C VAL A 36 3.30 -30.18 -4.01
N VAL A 37 2.09 -30.24 -4.60
CA VAL A 37 1.90 -30.63 -6.01
C VAL A 37 2.41 -29.57 -6.99
N ARG A 38 2.14 -28.28 -6.73
CA ARG A 38 2.43 -27.21 -7.71
C ARG A 38 3.81 -26.56 -7.58
N THR A 39 4.46 -26.60 -6.41
CA THR A 39 5.69 -25.82 -6.15
C THR A 39 6.74 -26.54 -5.27
N PRO A 40 7.38 -27.62 -5.76
CA PRO A 40 8.26 -28.46 -4.95
C PRO A 40 9.54 -27.75 -4.46
N LYS A 41 10.06 -26.75 -5.20
CA LYS A 41 11.32 -26.06 -4.86
C LYS A 41 11.25 -25.20 -3.58
N LYS A 42 10.05 -24.86 -3.07
CA LYS A 42 9.86 -24.03 -1.86
C LYS A 42 9.57 -24.84 -0.58
N LEU A 43 9.56 -26.18 -0.66
CA LEU A 43 9.28 -27.08 0.46
C LEU A 43 10.36 -27.07 1.55
N ARG A 44 11.59 -26.67 1.23
CA ARG A 44 12.72 -26.61 2.17
C ARG A 44 12.81 -25.30 2.97
N SER A 45 11.82 -24.41 2.85
CA SER A 45 11.82 -23.14 3.60
C SER A 45 11.48 -23.35 5.08
N ARG A 46 12.17 -22.63 5.97
CA ARG A 46 11.93 -22.69 7.44
C ARG A 46 10.46 -22.42 7.80
N GLY A 47 9.80 -21.51 7.07
CA GLY A 47 8.38 -21.20 7.25
C GLY A 47 7.43 -22.34 6.87
N PHE A 48 7.78 -23.15 5.86
CA PHE A 48 6.98 -24.32 5.49
C PHE A 48 7.09 -25.44 6.55
N ALA A 49 8.29 -25.67 7.09
CA ALA A 49 8.49 -26.63 8.18
C ALA A 49 7.70 -26.24 9.45
N LEU A 50 7.69 -24.95 9.80
CA LEU A 50 6.92 -24.44 10.94
C LEU A 50 5.40 -24.60 10.73
N HIS A 51 4.90 -24.30 9.53
CA HIS A 51 3.49 -24.53 9.18
C HIS A 51 3.12 -26.02 9.28
N LEU A 52 3.98 -26.92 8.82
CA LEU A 52 3.74 -28.37 8.91
C LEU A 52 3.70 -28.84 10.37
N GLY A 53 4.58 -28.31 11.23
CA GLY A 53 4.55 -28.59 12.66
C GLY A 53 3.26 -28.11 13.34
N LEU A 54 2.84 -26.87 13.06
CA LEU A 54 1.58 -26.31 13.57
C LEU A 54 0.35 -27.11 13.10
N LEU A 55 0.35 -27.54 11.83
CA LEU A 55 -0.72 -28.36 11.28
C LEU A 55 -0.78 -29.72 11.97
N ALA A 56 0.36 -30.38 12.21
CA ALA A 56 0.42 -31.66 12.90
C ALA A 56 -0.12 -31.58 14.34
N VAL A 57 0.26 -30.53 15.07
CA VAL A 57 -0.27 -30.26 16.42
C VAL A 57 -1.79 -30.03 16.37
N SER A 58 -2.26 -29.25 15.41
CA SER A 58 -3.69 -28.95 15.25
C SER A 58 -4.52 -30.18 14.90
N CYS A 59 -3.99 -31.07 14.05
CA CYS A 59 -4.60 -32.37 13.76
C CYS A 59 -4.66 -33.26 15.02
N GLY A 60 -3.59 -33.28 15.83
CA GLY A 60 -3.57 -34.01 17.10
C GLY A 60 -4.61 -33.51 18.09
N LEU A 61 -4.77 -32.18 18.21
CA LEU A 61 -5.80 -31.56 19.05
C LEU A 61 -7.21 -31.86 18.54
N LEU A 62 -7.43 -31.81 17.23
CA LEU A 62 -8.72 -32.16 16.61
C LEU A 62 -9.07 -33.63 16.87
N TRP A 63 -8.10 -34.54 16.73
CA TRP A 63 -8.27 -35.95 17.07
C TRP A 63 -8.66 -36.14 18.53
N ARG A 64 -8.00 -35.45 19.46
CA ARG A 64 -8.38 -35.48 20.88
C ARG A 64 -9.81 -34.99 21.13
N CYS A 65 -10.22 -33.90 20.48
CA CYS A 65 -11.59 -33.38 20.61
C CYS A 65 -12.62 -34.39 20.06
N LEU A 66 -12.35 -35.00 18.91
CA LEU A 66 -13.23 -36.03 18.33
C LEU A 66 -13.32 -37.27 19.21
N SER A 67 -12.20 -37.72 19.79
CA SER A 67 -12.21 -38.86 20.72
C SER A 67 -12.97 -38.54 22.01
N ALA A 68 -12.87 -37.30 22.52
CA ALA A 68 -13.61 -36.87 23.70
C ALA A 68 -15.12 -36.77 23.43
N LEU A 69 -15.52 -36.38 22.22
CA LEU A 69 -16.93 -36.34 21.82
C LEU A 69 -17.58 -37.72 21.77
N GLN A 70 -16.82 -38.78 21.48
CA GLN A 70 -17.32 -40.14 21.50
C GLN A 70 -17.61 -40.66 22.92
N SER A 71 -17.02 -40.05 23.94
CA SER A 71 -17.25 -40.37 25.35
C SER A 71 -18.28 -39.46 26.04
N VAL A 72 -19.02 -38.64 25.28
CA VAL A 72 -20.11 -37.81 25.81
C VAL A 72 -21.38 -38.65 25.91
N ASP A 73 -22.01 -38.63 27.09
CA ASP A 73 -23.31 -39.25 27.29
C ASP A 73 -24.38 -38.47 26.51
N THR A 74 -24.91 -39.08 25.44
CA THR A 74 -25.87 -38.46 24.51
C THR A 74 -27.31 -38.89 24.79
N SER A 75 -27.64 -39.25 26.04
CA SER A 75 -29.03 -39.42 26.50
C SER A 75 -29.80 -38.08 26.53
N GLY A 76 -29.83 -37.41 25.37
CA GLY A 76 -30.16 -36.00 25.15
C GLY A 76 -31.65 -35.71 24.97
N VAL A 77 -32.52 -36.47 25.61
CA VAL A 77 -33.90 -36.04 25.87
C VAL A 77 -34.17 -36.31 27.33
N PHE A 78 -34.39 -35.26 28.12
CA PHE A 78 -34.81 -35.40 29.50
C PHE A 78 -36.23 -35.96 29.51
N ASP A 79 -36.36 -37.29 29.58
CA ASP A 79 -37.64 -37.95 29.77
C ASP A 79 -37.83 -38.33 31.25
N PRO A 80 -38.67 -37.60 32.00
CA PRO A 80 -38.88 -37.87 33.41
C PRO A 80 -39.57 -39.21 33.67
N TYR A 81 -40.33 -39.75 32.71
CA TYR A 81 -40.96 -41.06 32.82
C TYR A 81 -39.94 -42.18 32.68
N GLU A 82 -39.04 -42.06 31.70
CA GLU A 82 -37.92 -43.00 31.50
C GLU A 82 -36.93 -42.96 32.68
N ILE A 83 -36.56 -41.77 33.16
CA ILE A 83 -35.64 -41.59 34.30
C ILE A 83 -36.20 -42.21 35.58
N LEU A 84 -37.52 -42.13 35.79
CA LEU A 84 -38.19 -42.74 36.94
C LEU A 84 -38.60 -44.21 36.71
N GLY A 85 -38.47 -44.72 35.48
CA GLY A 85 -38.86 -46.08 35.10
C GLY A 85 -40.37 -46.31 35.20
N VAL A 86 -41.18 -45.30 34.89
CA VAL A 86 -42.65 -45.35 34.96
C VAL A 86 -43.27 -45.08 33.59
N SER A 87 -44.50 -45.52 33.36
CA SER A 87 -45.23 -45.21 32.13
C SER A 87 -45.70 -43.76 32.11
N ASP A 88 -45.83 -43.17 30.92
CA ASP A 88 -46.44 -41.84 30.68
C ASP A 88 -47.86 -41.70 31.26
N SER A 89 -48.55 -42.83 31.48
CA SER A 89 -49.88 -42.89 32.10
C SER A 89 -49.86 -43.08 33.62
N ALA A 90 -48.69 -43.04 34.25
CA ALA A 90 -48.53 -43.33 35.66
C ALA A 90 -49.24 -42.31 36.55
N SER A 91 -50.00 -42.81 37.52
CA SER A 91 -50.63 -42.00 38.55
C SER A 91 -49.57 -41.33 39.46
N SER A 92 -49.92 -40.20 40.07
CA SER A 92 -49.07 -39.50 41.06
C SER A 92 -48.60 -40.41 42.20
N ARG A 93 -49.40 -41.42 42.58
CA ARG A 93 -49.05 -42.44 43.57
C ARG A 93 -47.95 -43.39 43.08
N GLN A 94 -47.95 -43.75 41.80
CA GLN A 94 -46.90 -44.58 41.18
C GLN A 94 -45.59 -43.81 41.01
N ILE A 95 -45.66 -42.55 40.55
CA ILE A 95 -44.50 -41.65 40.42
C ILE A 95 -43.79 -41.47 41.78
N LYS A 96 -44.55 -41.20 42.85
CA LYS A 96 -44.02 -41.06 44.21
C LYS A 96 -43.44 -42.37 44.77
N LYS A 97 -43.99 -43.52 44.37
CA LYS A 97 -43.47 -44.84 44.76
C LYS A 97 -42.13 -45.13 44.07
N ALA A 98 -42.02 -44.85 42.77
CA ALA A 98 -40.81 -45.03 41.99
C ALA A 98 -39.67 -44.12 42.49
N PHE A 99 -39.95 -42.83 42.71
CA PHE A 99 -39.00 -41.89 43.30
C PHE A 99 -38.46 -42.36 44.66
N ARG A 100 -39.33 -42.86 45.56
CA ARG A 100 -38.90 -43.40 46.87
C ARG A 100 -38.08 -44.70 46.76
N ALA A 101 -38.27 -45.48 45.70
CA ALA A 101 -37.47 -46.68 45.46
C ALA A 101 -36.06 -46.30 44.98
N LEU A 102 -35.97 -45.47 43.94
CA LEU A 102 -34.72 -44.97 43.37
C LEU A 102 -33.94 -44.10 44.37
N GLY A 103 -34.62 -43.23 45.11
CA GLY A 103 -34.00 -42.36 46.11
C GLY A 103 -33.37 -43.12 47.28
N ARG A 104 -33.85 -44.33 47.61
CA ARG A 104 -33.20 -45.20 48.60
C ARG A 104 -31.98 -45.93 48.06
N GLN A 105 -31.96 -46.20 46.75
CA GLN A 105 -30.86 -46.86 46.06
C GLN A 105 -29.71 -45.88 45.77
N LEU A 106 -30.04 -44.64 45.41
CA LEU A 106 -29.09 -43.61 44.97
C LEU A 106 -28.75 -42.57 46.06
N HIS A 107 -29.22 -42.77 47.31
CA HIS A 107 -29.00 -41.79 48.38
C HIS A 107 -27.50 -41.52 48.60
N PRO A 108 -27.06 -40.25 48.69
CA PRO A 108 -25.64 -39.91 48.87
C PRO A 108 -25.05 -40.53 50.14
N ASP A 109 -25.80 -40.57 51.24
CA ASP A 109 -25.36 -41.17 52.51
C ASP A 109 -25.14 -42.69 52.48
N LYS A 110 -25.66 -43.40 51.47
CA LYS A 110 -25.43 -44.85 51.32
C LYS A 110 -24.37 -45.18 50.27
N ASN A 111 -23.99 -44.20 49.45
CA ASN A 111 -23.11 -44.36 48.30
C ASN A 111 -21.95 -43.36 48.34
N LEU A 112 -21.31 -43.16 49.51
CA LEU A 112 -20.22 -42.18 49.69
C LEU A 112 -19.01 -42.43 48.78
N HIS A 113 -18.81 -43.66 48.30
CA HIS A 113 -17.71 -44.03 47.42
C HIS A 113 -18.05 -43.93 45.92
N ASN A 114 -19.29 -43.58 45.56
CA ASN A 114 -19.71 -43.44 44.17
C ASN A 114 -20.05 -41.97 43.85
N PRO A 115 -19.14 -41.21 43.21
CA PRO A 115 -19.39 -39.81 42.87
C PRO A 115 -20.56 -39.62 41.89
N ARG A 116 -20.99 -40.69 41.18
CA ARG A 116 -22.17 -40.65 40.28
C ARG A 116 -23.50 -40.82 41.01
N ALA A 117 -23.51 -41.32 42.25
CA ALA A 117 -24.76 -41.48 42.99
C ALA A 117 -25.41 -40.11 43.26
N ALA A 118 -24.61 -39.08 43.54
CA ALA A 118 -25.10 -37.72 43.75
C ALA A 118 -25.69 -37.11 42.47
N SER A 119 -25.04 -37.26 41.32
CA SER A 119 -25.54 -36.72 40.04
C SER A 119 -26.77 -37.48 39.54
N GLN A 120 -26.81 -38.80 39.70
CA GLN A 120 -27.99 -39.61 39.37
C GLN A 120 -29.17 -39.32 40.30
N PHE A 121 -28.91 -39.14 41.60
CA PHE A 121 -29.94 -38.73 42.56
C PHE A 121 -30.51 -37.35 42.22
N ALA A 122 -29.67 -36.40 41.82
CA ALA A 122 -30.11 -35.09 41.34
C ALA A 122 -30.98 -35.21 40.07
N ARG A 123 -30.60 -36.05 39.10
CA ARG A 123 -31.38 -36.31 37.87
C ARG A 123 -32.74 -36.95 38.18
N VAL A 124 -32.80 -37.91 39.10
CA VAL A 124 -34.04 -38.55 39.57
C VAL A 124 -34.93 -37.57 40.35
N THR A 125 -34.34 -36.68 41.14
CA THR A 125 -35.07 -35.63 41.87
C THR A 125 -35.69 -34.63 40.90
N LYS A 126 -34.93 -34.15 39.90
CA LYS A 126 -35.46 -33.30 38.84
C LYS A 126 -36.58 -33.97 38.03
N ALA A 127 -36.47 -35.28 37.77
CA ALA A 127 -37.51 -36.02 37.06
C ALA A 127 -38.81 -36.11 37.88
N TYR A 128 -38.70 -36.28 39.19
CA TYR A 128 -39.85 -36.25 40.09
C TYR A 128 -40.48 -34.85 40.15
N GLU A 129 -39.68 -33.79 40.23
CA GLU A 129 -40.16 -32.40 40.20
C GLU A 129 -40.86 -32.07 38.87
N ALA A 130 -40.31 -32.51 37.74
CA ALA A 130 -40.89 -32.33 36.41
C ALA A 130 -42.32 -32.88 36.28
N LEU A 131 -42.68 -33.91 37.07
CA LEU A 131 -43.99 -34.56 37.05
C LEU A 131 -44.90 -34.20 38.23
N THR A 132 -44.40 -33.47 39.23
CA THR A 132 -45.16 -33.18 40.45
C THR A 132 -45.33 -31.69 40.74
N ASP A 133 -44.37 -30.86 40.36
CA ASP A 133 -44.45 -29.42 40.58
C ASP A 133 -45.24 -28.72 39.45
N PRO A 134 -46.28 -27.93 39.76
CA PRO A 134 -47.08 -27.26 38.74
C PRO A 134 -46.31 -26.30 37.82
N GLN A 135 -45.20 -25.72 38.27
CA GLN A 135 -44.36 -24.86 37.42
C GLN A 135 -43.46 -25.72 36.53
N SER A 136 -42.79 -26.73 37.08
CA SER A 136 -41.94 -27.65 36.33
C SER A 136 -42.71 -28.47 35.29
N ILE A 137 -43.95 -28.88 35.56
CA ILE A 137 -44.82 -29.56 34.59
C ILE A 137 -45.13 -28.64 33.40
N LYS A 138 -45.50 -27.38 33.67
CA LYS A 138 -45.79 -26.39 32.62
C LYS A 138 -44.54 -26.11 31.78
N ASN A 139 -43.38 -26.02 32.42
CA ASN A 139 -42.10 -25.83 31.76
C ASN A 139 -41.72 -27.02 30.89
N TYR A 140 -41.89 -28.24 31.42
CA TYR A 140 -41.62 -29.48 30.68
C TYR A 140 -42.56 -29.61 29.46
N GLN A 141 -43.86 -29.37 29.62
CA GLN A 141 -44.83 -29.42 28.51
C GLN A 141 -44.56 -28.36 27.43
N LYS A 142 -44.04 -27.19 27.82
CA LYS A 142 -43.81 -26.07 26.90
C LYS A 142 -42.42 -26.06 26.26
N TYR A 143 -41.40 -26.57 26.95
CA TYR A 143 -39.99 -26.45 26.56
C TYR A 143 -39.22 -27.78 26.57
N GLY A 144 -39.85 -28.89 26.97
CA GLY A 144 -39.21 -30.21 27.04
C GLY A 144 -38.25 -30.41 28.21
N HIS A 145 -38.18 -29.47 29.18
CA HIS A 145 -37.30 -29.54 30.34
C HIS A 145 -37.94 -28.88 31.59
N PRO A 146 -37.78 -29.42 32.82
CA PRO A 146 -38.41 -28.87 34.04
C PRO A 146 -37.98 -27.43 34.38
N ASP A 147 -36.74 -27.08 34.05
CA ASP A 147 -36.15 -25.75 34.34
C ASP A 147 -36.61 -24.64 33.36
N GLY A 148 -37.44 -24.95 32.36
CA GLY A 148 -37.99 -23.96 31.41
C GLY A 148 -37.18 -23.81 30.11
N ARG A 149 -37.28 -22.63 29.47
CA ARG A 149 -36.56 -22.33 28.22
C ARG A 149 -35.06 -22.34 28.48
N GLN A 150 -34.39 -23.42 28.10
CA GLN A 150 -32.93 -23.44 28.07
C GLN A 150 -32.44 -22.48 26.96
N SER A 151 -31.70 -21.44 27.35
CA SER A 151 -30.92 -20.65 26.39
C SER A 151 -29.88 -21.56 25.74
N MET A 152 -29.62 -21.39 24.43
CA MET A 152 -28.64 -22.21 23.70
C MET A 152 -27.35 -22.38 24.53
N LEU A 153 -26.91 -23.64 24.60
CA LEU A 153 -25.76 -24.17 25.36
C LEU A 153 -24.45 -23.35 25.23
N MET A 154 -24.34 -22.51 24.21
CA MET A 154 -23.22 -21.59 24.01
C MET A 154 -23.02 -20.64 25.19
N ASP A 155 -24.11 -20.16 25.80
CA ASP A 155 -24.04 -19.15 26.87
C ASP A 155 -23.56 -19.76 28.20
N VAL A 156 -23.92 -21.01 28.50
CA VAL A 156 -23.56 -21.68 29.76
C VAL A 156 -22.13 -22.23 29.72
N ALA A 157 -21.69 -22.80 28.61
CA ALA A 157 -20.33 -23.34 28.48
C ALA A 157 -19.26 -22.25 28.39
N PHE A 158 -19.56 -21.13 27.72
CA PHE A 158 -18.72 -19.93 27.80
C PHE A 158 -18.85 -19.28 29.19
N ALA A 159 -20.06 -19.08 29.75
CA ALA A 159 -20.17 -18.47 31.07
C ALA A 159 -19.44 -19.27 32.16
N SER A 160 -19.53 -20.60 32.21
CA SER A 160 -18.83 -21.42 33.23
C SER A 160 -17.31 -21.35 33.14
N LEU A 161 -16.76 -21.13 31.93
CA LEU A 161 -15.34 -20.95 31.67
C LEU A 161 -14.83 -19.56 32.13
N PHE A 162 -15.72 -18.56 32.15
CA PHE A 162 -15.41 -17.17 32.53
C PHE A 162 -15.88 -16.79 33.96
N SER A 163 -16.84 -17.52 34.55
CA SER A 163 -17.48 -17.22 35.84
C SER A 163 -16.79 -17.86 37.06
N GLY A 164 -15.67 -18.57 36.86
CA GLY A 164 -14.79 -18.99 37.96
C GLY A 164 -15.24 -20.17 38.81
N THR A 165 -16.26 -20.94 38.38
CA THR A 165 -16.74 -22.12 39.13
C THR A 165 -15.84 -23.36 39.02
N SER A 166 -14.84 -23.34 38.14
CA SER A 166 -13.84 -24.42 38.01
C SER A 166 -12.43 -23.84 37.90
N GLY A 167 -11.84 -23.46 39.04
CA GLY A 167 -10.40 -23.18 39.21
C GLY A 167 -9.87 -21.93 38.48
N SER A 168 -9.10 -21.12 39.19
CA SER A 168 -8.44 -19.88 38.71
C SER A 168 -7.55 -20.05 37.47
N THR A 169 -7.31 -21.27 37.01
CA THR A 169 -6.53 -21.59 35.82
C THR A 169 -7.29 -21.32 34.51
N GLY A 170 -8.59 -21.62 34.43
CA GLY A 170 -9.36 -21.53 33.16
C GLY A 170 -9.45 -20.11 32.59
N SER A 171 -9.75 -19.12 33.44
CA SER A 171 -9.84 -17.71 33.05
C SER A 171 -8.49 -17.12 32.63
N VAL A 172 -7.40 -17.57 33.25
CA VAL A 172 -6.03 -17.17 32.88
C VAL A 172 -5.66 -17.70 31.49
N PHE A 173 -6.01 -18.95 31.16
CA PHE A 173 -5.74 -19.51 29.83
C PHE A 173 -6.46 -18.77 28.71
N VAL A 174 -7.69 -18.32 28.95
CA VAL A 174 -8.46 -17.55 27.97
C VAL A 174 -7.87 -16.16 27.77
N LEU A 175 -7.49 -15.46 28.85
CA LEU A 175 -6.80 -14.17 28.76
C LEU A 175 -5.43 -14.30 28.07
N LEU A 176 -4.71 -15.39 28.34
CA LEU A 176 -3.43 -15.69 27.68
C LEU A 176 -3.63 -15.99 26.18
N TYR A 177 -4.67 -16.74 25.84
CA TYR A 177 -5.05 -17.02 24.46
C TYR A 177 -5.38 -15.75 23.67
N PHE A 178 -6.26 -14.88 24.21
CA PHE A 178 -6.59 -13.61 23.55
C PHE A 178 -5.40 -12.66 23.49
N SER A 179 -4.55 -12.60 24.53
CA SER A 179 -3.35 -11.74 24.50
C SER A 179 -2.33 -12.20 23.46
N VAL A 180 -2.13 -13.51 23.28
CA VAL A 180 -1.26 -14.06 22.22
C VAL A 180 -1.82 -13.76 20.83
N ILE A 181 -3.14 -13.91 20.62
CA ILE A 181 -3.77 -13.59 19.33
C ILE A 181 -3.70 -12.11 19.02
N LEU A 182 -4.07 -11.24 19.95
CA LEU A 182 -4.03 -9.79 19.77
C LEU A 182 -2.59 -9.32 19.52
N SER A 183 -1.61 -9.84 20.28
CA SER A 183 -0.20 -9.54 20.05
C SER A 183 0.30 -10.08 18.69
N GLY A 184 -0.18 -11.25 18.27
CA GLY A 184 0.16 -11.84 16.97
C GLY A 184 -0.41 -11.03 15.80
N ILE A 185 -1.66 -10.58 15.90
CA ILE A 185 -2.30 -9.70 14.93
C ILE A 185 -1.60 -8.34 14.91
N ALA A 186 -1.32 -7.74 16.06
CA ALA A 186 -0.60 -6.47 16.14
C ALA A 186 0.80 -6.57 15.53
N TYR A 187 1.53 -7.66 15.81
CA TYR A 187 2.82 -7.93 15.18
C TYR A 187 2.68 -8.15 13.67
N LEU A 188 1.67 -8.89 13.22
CA LEU A 188 1.41 -9.12 11.80
C LEU A 188 1.06 -7.81 11.07
N VAL A 189 0.24 -6.95 11.67
CA VAL A 189 -0.10 -5.62 11.13
C VAL A 189 1.16 -4.76 11.07
N TYR A 190 1.94 -4.67 12.15
CA TYR A 190 3.22 -3.95 12.15
C TYR A 190 4.18 -4.50 11.09
N TYR A 191 4.29 -5.83 10.98
CA TYR A 191 5.16 -6.49 10.02
C TYR A 191 4.70 -6.24 8.58
N LEU A 192 3.41 -6.38 8.29
CA LEU A 192 2.82 -6.09 6.99
C LEU A 192 2.95 -4.62 6.64
N GLN A 193 2.77 -3.70 7.59
CA GLN A 193 2.96 -2.27 7.37
C GLN A 193 4.43 -1.92 7.12
N LYS A 194 5.37 -2.56 7.82
CA LYS A 194 6.81 -2.41 7.60
C LYS A 194 7.28 -3.03 6.27
N ARG A 195 6.62 -4.10 5.82
CA ARG A 195 6.93 -4.80 4.56
C ARG A 195 6.11 -4.37 3.37
N ALA A 196 5.05 -3.60 3.58
CA ALA A 196 4.33 -2.89 2.54
C ALA A 196 5.30 -1.86 1.97
N GLY A 197 6.19 -2.33 1.10
CA GLY A 197 6.98 -1.49 0.25
C GLY A 197 6.06 -0.68 -0.66
N ARG A 198 6.67 0.23 -1.40
CA ARG A 198 5.98 1.08 -2.37
C ARG A 198 5.09 0.24 -3.30
N SER A 199 3.77 0.37 -3.15
CA SER A 199 2.80 -0.34 -4.00
C SER A 199 2.68 0.30 -5.39
N ASP A 200 3.00 1.60 -5.51
CA ASP A 200 2.91 2.36 -6.76
C ASP A 200 4.10 3.34 -6.93
N ARG A 201 4.67 3.40 -8.14
CA ARG A 201 5.76 4.29 -8.60
C ARG A 201 5.39 5.79 -8.60
N THR A 202 4.23 6.15 -8.09
CA THR A 202 3.80 7.54 -7.86
C THR A 202 3.92 7.99 -6.39
N GLN A 203 4.08 7.05 -5.43
CA GLN A 203 4.18 7.36 -4.00
C GLN A 203 5.63 7.47 -3.49
N ILE A 204 6.04 8.67 -3.04
CA ILE A 204 7.36 8.89 -2.42
C ILE A 204 7.34 8.74 -0.89
N SER A 205 8.51 8.47 -0.33
CA SER A 205 8.77 8.44 1.11
C SER A 205 8.49 9.82 1.72
N ARG A 206 8.06 9.84 2.99
CA ARG A 206 7.84 11.09 3.73
C ARG A 206 9.13 11.91 3.85
N ALA A 207 10.28 11.24 3.98
CA ALA A 207 11.58 11.90 4.05
C ALA A 207 11.95 12.54 2.71
N THR A 208 11.74 11.84 1.59
CA THR A 208 11.92 12.40 0.24
C THR A 208 11.01 13.60 0.02
N HIS A 209 9.73 13.50 0.41
CA HIS A 209 8.80 14.60 0.28
C HIS A 209 9.27 15.85 1.05
N ALA A 210 9.69 15.69 2.31
CA ALA A 210 10.22 16.79 3.12
C ALA A 210 11.48 17.40 2.46
N SER A 211 12.41 16.55 2.02
CA SER A 211 13.64 16.97 1.35
C SER A 211 13.36 17.79 0.08
N PHE A 212 12.35 17.41 -0.72
CA PHE A 212 11.98 18.16 -1.92
C PHE A 212 11.45 19.56 -1.59
N VAL A 213 10.62 19.70 -0.55
CA VAL A 213 10.05 20.99 -0.15
C VAL A 213 11.11 21.91 0.47
N ASP A 214 12.02 21.35 1.26
CA ASP A 214 13.08 22.09 1.96
C ASP A 214 14.19 22.54 1.01
N ALA A 215 14.51 21.72 0.00
CA ALA A 215 15.56 22.03 -0.99
C ALA A 215 15.13 23.03 -2.08
N LEU A 216 13.84 23.36 -2.18
CA LEU A 216 13.34 24.30 -3.19
C LEU A 216 13.80 25.74 -2.90
N THR A 217 14.67 26.23 -3.78
CA THR A 217 15.23 27.59 -3.75
C THR A 217 14.94 28.33 -5.06
N GLU A 218 14.97 29.67 -5.05
CA GLU A 218 14.68 30.49 -6.24
C GLU A 218 15.67 30.25 -7.40
N LYS A 219 16.91 29.89 -7.08
CA LYS A 219 18.04 29.82 -8.04
C LYS A 219 18.61 28.42 -8.18
N MET A 220 17.73 27.44 -8.26
CA MET A 220 18.12 26.04 -8.38
C MET A 220 18.65 25.74 -9.80
N SER A 221 19.87 25.20 -9.89
CA SER A 221 20.43 24.73 -11.16
C SER A 221 19.90 23.33 -11.51
N VAL A 222 20.00 22.93 -12.79
CA VAL A 222 19.64 21.55 -13.21
C VAL A 222 20.48 20.52 -12.46
N HIS A 223 21.73 20.84 -12.14
CA HIS A 223 22.61 19.95 -11.38
C HIS A 223 22.14 19.75 -9.94
N ASP A 224 21.58 20.80 -9.31
CA ASP A 224 21.02 20.70 -7.95
C ASP A 224 19.75 19.84 -7.96
N VAL A 225 18.93 19.94 -9.03
CA VAL A 225 17.75 19.07 -9.22
C VAL A 225 18.21 17.61 -9.39
N VAL A 226 19.22 17.35 -10.21
CA VAL A 226 19.76 16.00 -10.41
C VAL A 226 20.31 15.43 -9.10
N GLU A 227 21.08 16.21 -8.35
CA GLU A 227 21.65 15.81 -7.06
C GLU A 227 20.55 15.48 -6.04
N LEU A 228 19.56 16.36 -5.89
CA LEU A 228 18.40 16.15 -5.01
C LEU A 228 17.65 14.85 -5.34
N LEU A 229 17.32 14.65 -6.62
CA LEU A 229 16.53 13.51 -7.07
C LEU A 229 17.30 12.19 -6.99
N LEU A 230 18.60 12.18 -7.27
CA LEU A 230 19.41 10.96 -7.25
C LEU A 230 19.89 10.56 -5.85
N SER A 231 19.76 11.46 -4.89
CA SER A 231 20.09 11.24 -3.47
C SER A 231 18.89 10.87 -2.60
N CYS A 232 17.67 10.85 -3.15
CA CYS A 232 16.47 10.50 -2.39
C CYS A 232 16.40 9.00 -2.04
N ASP A 233 15.52 8.65 -1.10
CA ASP A 233 15.38 7.29 -0.57
C ASP A 233 15.00 6.26 -1.65
N GLU A 234 14.28 6.69 -2.69
CA GLU A 234 13.85 5.85 -3.81
C GLU A 234 15.00 5.48 -4.73
N MET A 235 15.97 6.38 -4.89
CA MET A 235 17.12 6.20 -5.78
C MET A 235 18.30 5.53 -5.08
N THR A 236 18.46 5.79 -3.78
CA THR A 236 19.52 5.21 -2.94
C THR A 236 19.07 3.93 -2.24
N GLY A 237 17.76 3.76 -2.06
CA GLY A 237 17.09 2.52 -1.67
C GLY A 237 17.10 2.25 -0.17
N ALA A 238 16.26 2.94 0.62
CA ALA A 238 16.06 2.66 2.06
C ALA A 238 15.02 1.55 2.39
N ALA A 239 14.38 0.93 1.39
CA ALA A 239 13.08 0.27 1.60
C ALA A 239 13.04 -1.28 1.68
N ALA A 240 14.17 -2.03 1.64
CA ALA A 240 14.05 -3.50 1.53
C ALA A 240 15.19 -4.38 2.11
N GLY A 241 16.02 -3.94 3.05
CA GLY A 241 16.99 -4.82 3.72
C GLY A 241 18.08 -5.46 2.83
N ILE A 242 18.15 -5.06 1.54
CA ILE A 242 19.24 -5.30 0.57
C ILE A 242 20.27 -4.15 0.64
N LEU A 243 20.13 -3.29 1.66
CA LEU A 243 20.77 -1.98 1.82
C LEU A 243 22.29 -2.03 1.95
N ASP A 244 22.81 -2.99 2.71
CA ASP A 244 24.24 -3.02 3.00
C ASP A 244 25.03 -3.49 1.78
N ASP A 245 24.53 -4.48 1.04
CA ASP A 245 25.26 -5.04 -0.10
C ASP A 245 25.46 -4.02 -1.23
N ALA A 246 24.40 -3.30 -1.62
CA ALA A 246 24.50 -2.30 -2.70
C ALA A 246 25.39 -1.10 -2.33
N ARG A 247 25.31 -0.63 -1.07
CA ARG A 247 26.18 0.44 -0.57
C ARG A 247 27.63 -0.03 -0.45
N ASN A 248 27.85 -1.24 0.05
CA ASN A 248 29.17 -1.84 0.17
C ASN A 248 29.82 -2.06 -1.20
N GLU A 249 29.05 -2.55 -2.18
CA GLU A 249 29.51 -2.68 -3.57
C GLU A 249 29.87 -1.33 -4.21
N ALA A 250 29.01 -0.32 -4.04
CA ALA A 250 29.27 1.03 -4.54
C ALA A 250 30.52 1.63 -3.87
N GLN A 251 30.70 1.39 -2.57
CA GLN A 251 31.86 1.82 -1.82
C GLN A 251 33.15 1.13 -2.28
N LEU A 252 33.09 -0.17 -2.58
CA LEU A 252 34.21 -0.92 -3.16
C LEU A 252 34.62 -0.34 -4.53
N ARG A 253 33.67 0.18 -5.29
CA ARG A 253 33.89 0.82 -6.60
C ARG A 253 34.29 2.30 -6.52
N SER A 254 34.39 2.90 -5.33
CA SER A 254 34.73 4.32 -5.13
C SER A 254 35.95 4.82 -5.93
N LYS A 255 37.04 4.04 -5.97
CA LYS A 255 38.24 4.38 -6.76
C LYS A 255 37.95 4.45 -8.26
N THR A 256 37.06 3.60 -8.77
CA THR A 256 36.66 3.62 -10.18
C THR A 256 35.74 4.81 -10.48
N HIS A 257 34.86 5.17 -9.55
CA HIS A 257 34.03 6.36 -9.63
C HIS A 257 34.89 7.63 -9.71
N ASP A 258 35.93 7.74 -8.88
CA ASP A 258 36.83 8.89 -8.89
C ASP A 258 37.66 8.98 -10.18
N LYS A 259 38.12 7.84 -10.70
CA LYS A 259 38.81 7.78 -12.00
C LYS A 259 37.89 8.23 -13.14
N LEU A 260 36.63 7.79 -13.13
CA LEU A 260 35.64 8.19 -14.13
C LEU A 260 35.34 9.69 -14.04
N ALA A 261 35.09 10.21 -12.83
CA ALA A 261 34.85 11.62 -12.60
C ALA A 261 36.00 12.51 -13.12
N LYS A 262 37.25 12.13 -12.88
CA LYS A 262 38.43 12.84 -13.43
C LYS A 262 38.48 12.80 -14.97
N LYS A 263 38.11 11.67 -15.58
CA LYS A 263 38.03 11.58 -17.06
C LYS A 263 36.93 12.47 -17.62
N MET A 264 35.79 12.55 -16.95
CA MET A 264 34.68 13.43 -17.33
C MET A 264 35.05 14.92 -17.21
N GLU A 265 35.79 15.28 -16.16
CA GLU A 265 36.36 16.61 -15.99
C GLU A 265 37.36 16.95 -17.11
N ALA A 266 38.29 16.04 -17.40
CA ALA A 266 39.26 16.22 -18.49
C ALA A 266 38.59 16.37 -19.87
N ALA A 267 37.47 15.69 -20.08
CA ALA A 267 36.65 15.80 -21.28
C ALA A 267 35.77 17.07 -21.32
N LYS A 268 35.82 17.92 -20.28
CA LYS A 268 34.97 19.10 -20.10
C LYS A 268 33.47 18.78 -20.22
N ALA A 269 33.07 17.57 -19.80
CA ALA A 269 31.69 17.11 -19.86
C ALA A 269 30.83 17.70 -18.74
N LEU A 270 31.45 18.01 -17.59
CA LEU A 270 30.82 18.60 -16.41
C LEU A 270 31.70 19.72 -15.84
N PRO A 271 31.10 20.75 -15.20
CA PRO A 271 31.86 21.74 -14.44
C PRO A 271 32.63 21.10 -13.28
N SER A 272 33.81 21.62 -12.96
CA SER A 272 34.63 21.13 -11.83
C SER A 272 33.89 21.22 -10.49
N GLU A 273 33.02 22.20 -10.31
CA GLU A 273 32.16 22.31 -9.13
C GLU A 273 31.25 21.08 -8.96
N VAL A 274 30.58 20.66 -10.03
CA VAL A 274 29.68 19.50 -10.03
C VAL A 274 30.48 18.21 -9.78
N ILE A 275 31.64 18.07 -10.41
CA ILE A 275 32.54 16.93 -10.18
C ILE A 275 32.99 16.87 -8.71
N ASN A 276 33.33 18.02 -8.11
CA ASN A 276 33.73 18.09 -6.71
C ASN A 276 32.58 17.73 -5.77
N ARG A 277 31.35 18.16 -6.07
CA ARG A 277 30.15 17.75 -5.32
C ARG A 277 29.92 16.24 -5.40
N ILE A 278 29.96 15.66 -6.59
CA ILE A 278 29.84 14.20 -6.78
C ILE A 278 30.93 13.45 -6.00
N ARG A 279 32.19 13.90 -6.04
CA ARG A 279 33.28 13.22 -5.32
C ARG A 279 33.13 13.27 -3.80
N LYS A 280 32.62 14.38 -3.27
CA LYS A 280 32.44 14.60 -1.82
C LYS A 280 31.09 14.10 -1.28
N HIS A 281 30.19 13.65 -2.15
CA HIS A 281 28.85 13.25 -1.74
C HIS A 281 28.89 12.07 -0.75
N PRO A 282 28.12 12.12 0.35
CA PRO A 282 28.21 11.13 1.43
C PRO A 282 27.69 9.74 1.02
N ASP A 283 26.64 9.67 0.20
CA ASP A 283 26.09 8.39 -0.25
C ASP A 283 26.82 7.87 -1.51
N PRO A 284 27.47 6.70 -1.46
CA PRO A 284 28.18 6.12 -2.61
C PRO A 284 27.25 5.68 -3.75
N VAL A 285 26.00 5.32 -3.45
CA VAL A 285 25.01 4.91 -4.46
C VAL A 285 24.52 6.13 -5.24
N ALA A 286 24.28 7.25 -4.56
CA ALA A 286 23.94 8.52 -5.21
C ALA A 286 25.07 8.99 -6.15
N ARG A 287 26.33 8.82 -5.73
CA ARG A 287 27.50 9.08 -6.60
C ARG A 287 27.49 8.24 -7.86
N GLU A 288 27.25 6.94 -7.70
CA GLU A 288 27.18 6.00 -8.82
C GLU A 288 26.02 6.36 -9.77
N ASN A 289 24.85 6.70 -9.22
CA ASN A 289 23.69 7.21 -9.96
C ASN A 289 24.04 8.43 -10.81
N MET A 290 24.64 9.45 -10.19
CA MET A 290 25.00 10.71 -10.85
C MET A 290 25.98 10.46 -11.99
N LEU A 291 27.04 9.69 -11.73
CA LEU A 291 28.03 9.36 -12.76
C LEU A 291 27.41 8.58 -13.92
N ALA A 292 26.54 7.61 -13.63
CA ALA A 292 25.88 6.81 -14.66
C ALA A 292 24.96 7.66 -15.54
N LEU A 293 24.16 8.55 -14.92
CA LEU A 293 23.29 9.47 -15.65
C LEU A 293 24.10 10.42 -16.53
N TYR A 294 25.11 11.10 -15.97
CA TYR A 294 25.89 12.07 -16.73
C TYR A 294 26.74 11.42 -17.82
N GLN A 295 27.25 10.20 -17.61
CA GLN A 295 27.98 9.46 -18.65
C GLN A 295 27.10 9.24 -19.88
N TYR A 296 25.79 9.02 -19.69
CA TYR A 296 24.84 8.85 -20.78
C TYR A 296 24.40 10.18 -21.39
N LEU A 297 23.98 11.14 -20.56
CA LEU A 297 23.48 12.43 -21.04
C LEU A 297 24.56 13.33 -21.67
N ARG A 298 25.84 13.05 -21.41
CA ARG A 298 27.01 13.75 -21.98
C ARG A 298 27.83 12.87 -22.93
N HIS A 299 27.24 11.81 -23.48
CA HIS A 299 27.94 10.86 -24.35
C HIS A 299 28.68 11.53 -25.52
N ASN A 300 28.14 12.61 -26.09
CA ASN A 300 28.77 13.37 -27.17
C ASN A 300 30.15 13.96 -26.79
N LYS A 301 30.32 14.44 -25.55
CA LYS A 301 31.61 14.97 -25.05
C LYS A 301 32.54 13.85 -24.56
N LEU A 302 32.00 12.67 -24.31
CA LEU A 302 32.71 11.54 -23.70
C LEU A 302 33.09 10.46 -24.73
N ARG A 303 33.10 10.80 -26.03
CA ARG A 303 33.60 9.91 -27.09
C ARG A 303 35.05 9.50 -26.78
N GLY A 304 35.30 8.21 -26.63
CA GLY A 304 36.62 7.66 -26.28
C GLY A 304 36.87 7.45 -24.79
N VAL A 305 35.99 7.93 -23.90
CA VAL A 305 36.05 7.56 -22.48
C VAL A 305 35.45 6.17 -22.31
N SER A 306 36.28 5.20 -21.92
CA SER A 306 35.83 3.83 -21.62
C SER A 306 34.68 3.85 -20.62
N ARG A 307 33.55 3.25 -21.02
CA ARG A 307 32.35 3.07 -20.21
C ARG A 307 32.46 1.75 -19.42
N PRO A 308 32.52 1.80 -18.08
CA PRO A 308 32.48 0.59 -17.26
C PRO A 308 31.14 -0.13 -17.36
N SER A 309 31.14 -1.47 -17.26
CA SER A 309 29.93 -2.29 -17.37
C SER A 309 28.87 -1.98 -16.31
N TRP A 310 29.28 -1.56 -15.11
CA TRP A 310 28.34 -1.17 -14.04
C TRP A 310 27.51 0.06 -14.42
N VAL A 311 28.04 0.96 -15.28
CA VAL A 311 27.32 2.16 -15.71
C VAL A 311 26.06 1.80 -16.48
N ASP A 312 26.11 0.81 -17.36
CA ASP A 312 24.94 0.36 -18.12
C ASP A 312 23.83 -0.18 -17.22
N GLN A 313 24.20 -1.06 -16.29
CA GLN A 313 23.26 -1.65 -15.34
C GLN A 313 22.64 -0.59 -14.42
N ARG A 314 23.44 0.37 -13.96
CA ARG A 314 22.96 1.44 -13.10
C ARG A 314 22.09 2.43 -13.88
N PHE A 315 22.49 2.79 -15.09
CA PHE A 315 21.74 3.70 -15.95
C PHE A 315 20.33 3.18 -16.25
N GLN A 316 20.18 1.90 -16.58
CA GLN A 316 18.84 1.31 -16.81
C GLN A 316 17.92 1.48 -15.59
N LYS A 317 18.44 1.26 -14.37
CA LYS A 317 17.67 1.49 -13.14
C LYS A 317 17.30 2.96 -12.96
N VAL A 318 18.26 3.86 -13.21
CA VAL A 318 18.04 5.32 -13.10
C VAL A 318 16.97 5.79 -14.10
N VAL A 319 17.06 5.39 -15.36
CA VAL A 319 16.11 5.81 -16.41
C VAL A 319 14.69 5.33 -16.15
N LEU A 320 14.53 4.19 -15.48
CA LEU A 320 13.20 3.64 -15.17
C LEU A 320 12.53 4.32 -13.97
N GLU A 321 13.29 4.86 -13.01
CA GLU A 321 12.74 5.46 -11.78
C GLU A 321 12.80 7.00 -11.79
N LEU A 322 13.88 7.59 -12.30
CA LEU A 322 14.12 9.04 -12.26
C LEU A 322 12.99 9.85 -12.91
N PRO A 323 12.43 9.50 -14.08
CA PRO A 323 11.36 10.31 -14.68
C PRO A 323 10.12 10.43 -13.79
N PHE A 324 9.77 9.37 -13.05
CA PHE A 324 8.68 9.42 -12.07
C PHE A 324 9.00 10.40 -10.95
N LEU A 325 10.23 10.38 -10.43
CA LEU A 325 10.65 11.30 -9.38
C LEU A 325 10.70 12.75 -9.87
N VAL A 326 11.17 12.99 -11.09
CA VAL A 326 11.18 14.34 -11.69
C VAL A 326 9.75 14.85 -11.88
N ASP A 327 8.81 14.01 -12.32
CA ASP A 327 7.42 14.40 -12.51
C ASP A 327 6.70 14.73 -11.19
N ILE A 328 6.96 13.93 -10.14
CA ILE A 328 6.47 14.19 -8.78
C ILE A 328 7.07 15.50 -8.25
N PHE A 329 8.39 15.68 -8.39
CA PHE A 329 9.07 16.89 -7.99
C PHE A 329 8.55 18.12 -8.75
N ALA A 330 8.33 18.02 -10.06
CA ALA A 330 7.77 19.11 -10.87
C ALA A 330 6.37 19.50 -10.40
N THR A 331 5.52 18.52 -10.07
CA THR A 331 4.18 18.77 -9.52
C THR A 331 4.23 19.45 -8.16
N MET A 332 5.11 18.99 -7.26
CA MET A 332 5.32 19.63 -5.96
C MET A 332 5.92 21.03 -6.11
N ALA A 333 6.90 21.20 -6.98
CA ALA A 333 7.54 22.49 -7.25
C ALA A 333 6.54 23.49 -7.82
N ALA A 334 5.67 23.09 -8.75
CA ALA A 334 4.61 23.94 -9.28
C ALA A 334 3.74 24.53 -8.16
N GLU A 335 3.28 23.69 -7.23
CA GLU A 335 2.46 24.15 -6.10
C GLU A 335 3.25 25.03 -5.11
N GLN A 336 4.46 24.61 -4.72
CA GLN A 336 5.27 25.32 -3.73
C GLN A 336 5.80 26.66 -4.24
N LEU A 337 6.17 26.75 -5.53
CA LEU A 337 6.66 27.98 -6.14
C LEU A 337 5.56 29.05 -6.22
N VAL A 338 4.33 28.65 -6.55
CA VAL A 338 3.16 29.56 -6.53
C VAL A 338 2.91 30.06 -5.11
N LYS A 339 2.87 29.15 -4.11
CA LYS A 339 2.64 29.51 -2.70
C LYS A 339 3.71 30.46 -2.15
N ARG A 340 4.97 30.27 -2.54
CA ARG A 340 6.11 31.10 -2.09
C ARG A 340 6.35 32.34 -2.95
N ALA A 341 5.56 32.56 -4.01
CA ALA A 341 5.78 33.63 -4.99
C ALA A 341 7.18 33.61 -5.65
N TYR A 342 7.73 32.41 -5.85
CA TYR A 342 9.07 32.21 -6.41
C TYR A 342 9.08 32.22 -7.95
N PRO A 343 10.24 32.46 -8.57
CA PRO A 343 10.38 32.33 -10.02
C PRO A 343 10.20 30.87 -10.47
N ALA A 344 9.73 30.67 -11.69
CA ALA A 344 9.49 29.32 -12.23
C ALA A 344 10.76 28.53 -12.58
N ILE A 345 11.95 29.09 -12.32
CA ILE A 345 13.24 28.51 -12.72
C ILE A 345 13.38 27.05 -12.25
N PRO A 346 13.11 26.67 -10.99
CA PRO A 346 13.27 25.28 -10.54
C PRO A 346 12.35 24.31 -11.27
N LEU A 347 11.10 24.72 -11.52
CA LEU A 347 10.14 23.93 -12.29
C LEU A 347 10.62 23.75 -13.74
N LEU A 348 11.05 24.83 -14.39
CA LEU A 348 11.60 24.76 -15.75
C LEU A 348 12.86 23.88 -15.82
N ARG A 349 13.70 23.86 -14.76
CA ARG A 349 14.85 22.95 -14.68
C ARG A 349 14.42 21.49 -14.58
N ALA A 350 13.42 21.18 -13.76
CA ALA A 350 12.86 19.84 -13.66
C ALA A 350 12.26 19.37 -15.01
N LEU A 351 11.47 20.22 -15.67
CA LEU A 351 10.90 19.90 -16.99
C LEU A 351 11.98 19.74 -18.06
N SER A 352 13.04 20.56 -18.03
CA SER A 352 14.18 20.39 -18.92
C SER A 352 14.91 19.06 -18.67
N LEU A 353 15.03 18.65 -17.41
CA LEU A 353 15.65 17.37 -17.06
C LEU A 353 14.83 16.18 -17.60
N LEU A 354 13.49 16.25 -17.56
CA LEU A 354 12.64 15.24 -18.21
C LEU A 354 12.94 15.14 -19.71
N SER A 355 13.00 16.27 -20.41
CA SER A 355 13.33 16.28 -21.85
C SER A 355 14.72 15.72 -22.13
N SER A 356 15.69 16.05 -21.26
CA SER A 356 17.04 15.51 -21.35
C SER A 356 17.10 14.00 -21.18
N ILE A 357 16.36 13.44 -20.23
CA ILE A 357 16.32 11.99 -20.00
C ILE A 357 15.60 11.29 -21.15
N ALA A 358 14.48 11.85 -21.62
CA ALA A 358 13.70 11.29 -22.72
C ALA A 358 14.51 11.22 -24.04
N GLN A 359 15.32 12.24 -24.30
CA GLN A 359 16.05 12.39 -25.57
C GLN A 359 17.53 12.03 -25.48
N GLY A 360 18.03 11.72 -24.27
CA GLY A 360 19.40 11.23 -24.07
C GLY A 360 20.48 12.31 -24.10
N SER A 361 20.13 13.60 -24.03
CA SER A 361 21.08 14.71 -24.02
C SER A 361 20.81 15.70 -22.89
N PHE A 362 21.87 16.08 -22.16
CA PHE A 362 21.76 17.04 -21.05
C PHE A 362 21.51 18.48 -21.51
N VAL A 363 21.96 18.85 -22.71
CA VAL A 363 21.83 20.22 -23.25
C VAL A 363 21.19 20.12 -24.64
N PRO A 364 20.19 20.96 -24.95
CA PRO A 364 19.64 21.07 -26.30
C PRO A 364 20.64 21.81 -27.20
N ASP A 365 21.76 21.17 -27.53
CA ASP A 365 22.67 21.66 -28.56
C ASP A 365 22.24 21.16 -29.95
N GLU A 366 22.80 21.75 -31.01
CA GLU A 366 22.45 21.37 -32.39
C GLU A 366 22.61 19.86 -32.65
N SER A 367 23.61 19.24 -32.01
CA SER A 367 23.84 17.81 -32.13
C SER A 367 22.72 16.97 -31.50
N ALA A 368 22.24 17.38 -30.34
CA ALA A 368 21.14 16.72 -29.64
C ALA A 368 19.82 16.89 -30.39
N LEU A 369 19.54 18.09 -30.91
CA LEU A 369 18.35 18.34 -31.73
C LEU A 369 18.37 17.51 -33.02
N ARG A 370 19.55 17.36 -33.64
CA ARG A 370 19.72 16.48 -34.81
C ARG A 370 19.45 15.02 -34.46
N GLU A 371 20.04 14.49 -33.39
CA GLU A 371 19.82 13.10 -32.96
C GLU A 371 18.35 12.83 -32.62
N GLN A 372 17.68 13.76 -31.94
CA GLN A 372 16.24 13.71 -31.69
C GLN A 372 15.46 13.63 -33.00
N ASN A 373 15.74 14.51 -33.95
CA ASN A 373 15.02 14.54 -35.23
C ASN A 373 15.26 13.27 -36.06
N GLU A 374 16.48 12.74 -36.06
CA GLU A 374 16.81 11.44 -36.69
C GLU A 374 16.03 10.29 -36.03
N ARG A 375 15.92 10.29 -34.68
CA ARG A 375 15.14 9.29 -33.93
C ARG A 375 13.65 9.37 -34.28
N ILE A 376 13.08 10.56 -34.33
CA ILE A 376 11.67 10.78 -34.70
C ILE A 376 11.40 10.33 -36.14
N ALA A 377 12.29 10.69 -37.07
CA ALA A 377 12.17 10.32 -38.48
C ALA A 377 12.23 8.79 -38.68
N SER A 378 13.00 8.06 -37.86
CA SER A 378 13.08 6.60 -37.98
C SER A 378 11.78 5.84 -37.64
N VAL A 379 10.83 6.51 -36.96
CA VAL A 379 9.50 5.98 -36.61
C VAL A 379 8.42 6.67 -37.46
N GLU A 380 8.79 7.34 -38.56
CA GLU A 380 7.90 8.14 -39.41
C GLU A 380 7.10 9.22 -38.64
N GLY A 381 7.62 9.64 -37.49
CA GLY A 381 7.00 10.66 -36.65
C GLY A 381 7.25 12.08 -37.14
N LYS A 382 6.50 13.03 -36.60
CA LYS A 382 6.72 14.48 -36.80
C LYS A 382 7.02 15.15 -35.45
N LEU A 383 7.90 16.15 -35.47
CA LEU A 383 8.16 16.95 -34.28
C LEU A 383 6.91 17.78 -33.93
N PRO A 384 6.44 17.79 -32.67
CA PRO A 384 5.26 18.55 -32.31
C PRO A 384 5.43 20.04 -32.52
N LYS A 385 4.52 20.64 -33.28
CA LYS A 385 4.35 22.09 -33.40
C LYS A 385 3.16 22.52 -32.55
N LEU A 386 3.44 23.26 -31.48
CA LEU A 386 2.45 23.75 -30.52
C LEU A 386 2.17 25.24 -30.76
N GLN A 387 0.90 25.63 -30.74
CA GLN A 387 0.44 27.01 -30.81
C GLN A 387 -0.64 27.26 -29.74
N LEU A 388 -0.69 28.48 -29.23
CA LEU A 388 -1.74 28.94 -28.30
C LEU A 388 -2.64 29.94 -29.00
N ASP A 389 -3.93 29.64 -29.08
CA ASP A 389 -4.94 30.48 -29.72
C ASP A 389 -5.97 30.99 -28.72
N GLY A 390 -6.48 32.21 -28.97
CA GLY A 390 -7.52 32.83 -28.16
C GLY A 390 -7.12 33.07 -26.69
N THR A 391 -5.83 33.25 -26.43
CA THR A 391 -5.30 33.41 -25.07
C THR A 391 -5.74 34.74 -24.47
N THR A 392 -6.56 34.69 -23.43
CA THR A 392 -7.11 35.87 -22.75
C THR A 392 -7.01 35.71 -21.22
N LEU A 393 -6.84 36.83 -20.54
CA LEU A 393 -6.87 36.93 -19.07
C LEU A 393 -8.01 37.86 -18.69
N ALA A 394 -8.98 37.35 -17.96
CA ALA A 394 -10.16 38.12 -17.54
C ALA A 394 -10.60 37.73 -16.14
N VAL A 395 -11.21 38.67 -15.41
CA VAL A 395 -11.97 38.39 -14.20
C VAL A 395 -13.39 38.03 -14.62
N LEU A 396 -14.01 37.08 -13.93
CA LEU A 396 -15.39 36.69 -14.22
C LEU A 396 -16.31 37.83 -13.78
N ASP A 397 -17.21 38.25 -14.65
CA ASP A 397 -18.26 39.24 -14.40
C ASP A 397 -17.77 40.69 -14.15
N GLU A 398 -16.47 40.99 -14.33
CA GLU A 398 -15.90 42.33 -14.18
C GLU A 398 -15.08 42.75 -15.42
N PRO A 399 -15.21 44.01 -15.89
CA PRO A 399 -14.48 44.49 -17.07
C PRO A 399 -13.01 44.84 -16.78
N ASN A 400 -12.70 45.21 -15.53
CA ASN A 400 -11.38 45.66 -15.10
C ASN A 400 -10.79 44.67 -14.10
N ILE A 401 -9.47 44.54 -14.09
CA ILE A 401 -8.76 43.66 -13.16
C ILE A 401 -8.26 44.50 -11.99
N GLN A 402 -8.67 44.16 -10.77
CA GLN A 402 -8.24 44.84 -9.54
C GLN A 402 -7.16 44.06 -8.80
N PRO A 403 -6.41 44.70 -7.88
CA PRO A 403 -5.38 44.02 -7.12
C PRO A 403 -5.95 42.92 -6.23
N GLY A 404 -5.36 41.73 -6.32
CA GLY A 404 -5.79 40.55 -5.56
C GLY A 404 -7.01 39.82 -6.15
N ASP A 405 -7.48 40.18 -7.34
CA ASP A 405 -8.59 39.47 -7.98
C ASP A 405 -8.21 38.08 -8.47
N TRP A 406 -9.21 37.22 -8.59
CA TRP A 406 -9.07 35.91 -9.20
C TRP A 406 -9.14 36.01 -10.72
N ILE A 407 -7.98 35.96 -11.38
CA ILE A 407 -7.86 36.07 -12.83
C ILE A 407 -8.05 34.68 -13.44
N THR A 408 -8.89 34.61 -14.48
CA THR A 408 -9.10 33.40 -15.27
C THR A 408 -8.38 33.50 -16.60
N LEU A 409 -7.45 32.57 -16.83
CA LEU A 409 -6.89 32.31 -18.15
C LEU A 409 -7.85 31.44 -18.96
N GLN A 410 -8.11 31.85 -20.19
CA GLN A 410 -8.73 31.02 -21.23
C GLN A 410 -7.78 30.93 -22.42
N THR A 411 -7.49 29.73 -22.88
CA THR A 411 -6.60 29.51 -24.04
C THR A 411 -6.93 28.17 -24.70
N THR A 412 -6.65 28.05 -25.99
CA THR A 412 -6.74 26.78 -26.71
C THR A 412 -5.37 26.38 -27.21
N LEU A 413 -4.91 25.19 -26.82
CA LEU A 413 -3.69 24.60 -27.37
C LEU A 413 -4.01 23.93 -28.70
N GLN A 414 -3.33 24.34 -29.76
CA GLN A 414 -3.40 23.74 -31.07
C GLN A 414 -2.11 23.00 -31.42
N ARG A 415 -2.24 21.72 -31.79
CA ARG A 415 -1.17 20.88 -32.33
C ARG A 415 -1.22 20.91 -33.86
N GLN A 416 -0.47 21.82 -34.47
CA GLN A 416 -0.50 22.04 -35.92
C GLN A 416 -0.03 20.85 -36.77
N HIS A 417 0.73 19.94 -36.16
CA HIS A 417 1.32 18.79 -36.83
C HIS A 417 0.36 17.60 -36.97
N LEU A 418 -0.78 17.64 -36.28
CA LEU A 418 -1.82 16.61 -36.30
C LEU A 418 -2.98 17.02 -37.20
N GLU A 419 -3.64 16.04 -37.80
CA GLU A 419 -4.88 16.24 -38.55
C GLU A 419 -6.11 16.32 -37.63
N ALA A 420 -7.25 16.76 -38.18
CA ALA A 420 -8.49 16.89 -37.44
C ALA A 420 -8.97 15.54 -36.90
N GLY A 421 -9.13 15.43 -35.58
CA GLY A 421 -9.55 14.20 -34.89
C GLY A 421 -8.41 13.22 -34.58
N GLU A 422 -7.19 13.52 -35.01
CA GLU A 422 -6.00 12.73 -34.67
C GLU A 422 -5.56 12.99 -33.22
N LYS A 423 -4.98 11.97 -32.59
CA LYS A 423 -4.35 12.07 -31.26
C LYS A 423 -2.84 12.04 -31.40
N ALA A 424 -2.15 12.79 -30.54
CA ALA A 424 -0.69 12.82 -30.52
C ALA A 424 -0.13 11.40 -30.35
N PRO A 425 0.80 10.97 -31.24
CA PRO A 425 1.43 9.65 -31.16
C PRO A 425 2.37 9.56 -29.95
N LEU A 426 2.85 8.35 -29.67
CA LEU A 426 3.90 8.15 -28.67
C LEU A 426 5.22 8.75 -29.17
N ALA A 427 5.91 9.48 -28.30
CA ALA A 427 7.21 10.05 -28.57
C ALA A 427 8.27 8.96 -28.77
N ALA A 428 9.09 9.14 -29.80
CA ALA A 428 10.32 8.39 -30.00
C ALA A 428 11.36 8.91 -28.99
N THR A 429 11.86 8.01 -28.14
CA THR A 429 12.68 8.37 -26.96
C THR A 429 13.71 7.29 -26.69
N VAL A 430 14.63 7.56 -25.75
CA VAL A 430 15.57 6.55 -25.24
C VAL A 430 14.84 5.35 -24.61
N TYR A 431 13.60 5.55 -24.12
CA TYR A 431 12.81 4.48 -23.50
C TYR A 431 12.43 3.37 -24.47
N ASP A 432 12.46 3.60 -25.79
CA ASP A 432 12.08 2.59 -26.79
C ASP A 432 12.91 1.30 -26.67
N HIS A 433 14.17 1.43 -26.23
CA HIS A 433 15.08 0.31 -26.04
C HIS A 433 15.05 -0.29 -24.63
N VAL A 434 14.44 0.41 -23.66
CA VAL A 434 14.45 0.02 -22.24
C VAL A 434 13.07 -0.51 -21.81
N ASP A 435 12.03 0.27 -22.07
CA ASP A 435 10.63 -0.08 -21.84
C ASP A 435 9.72 0.66 -22.84
N ALA A 436 9.33 -0.06 -23.89
CA ALA A 436 8.44 0.46 -24.93
C ALA A 436 7.04 0.86 -24.40
N ARG A 437 6.64 0.41 -23.19
CA ARG A 437 5.36 0.78 -22.58
C ARG A 437 5.50 1.93 -21.58
N SER A 438 6.68 2.56 -21.49
CA SER A 438 6.91 3.66 -20.57
C SER A 438 5.89 4.78 -20.75
N PRO A 439 5.25 5.27 -19.67
CA PRO A 439 4.27 6.34 -19.75
C PRO A 439 4.90 7.68 -20.20
N PHE A 440 6.21 7.85 -20.03
CA PHE A 440 6.95 9.04 -20.44
C PHE A 440 7.15 9.14 -21.96
N ARG A 441 6.72 8.12 -22.71
CA ARG A 441 6.53 8.23 -24.16
C ARG A 441 5.26 8.97 -24.53
N LYS A 442 4.25 9.05 -23.65
CA LYS A 442 3.04 9.82 -23.94
C LYS A 442 3.37 11.29 -23.85
N GLU A 443 3.05 12.01 -24.90
CA GLU A 443 3.12 13.47 -24.89
C GLU A 443 2.27 13.99 -23.73
N HIS A 444 2.83 14.91 -22.96
CA HIS A 444 2.09 15.69 -22.00
C HIS A 444 2.66 17.09 -22.02
N VAL A 445 1.84 18.06 -21.67
CA VAL A 445 2.19 19.47 -21.79
C VAL A 445 1.95 20.16 -20.48
N TRP A 446 2.90 21.00 -20.09
CA TRP A 446 2.81 21.83 -18.89
C TRP A 446 2.47 23.24 -19.30
N PHE A 447 1.41 23.79 -18.72
CA PHE A 447 1.08 25.20 -18.83
C PHE A 447 1.68 25.93 -17.64
N LEU A 448 2.31 27.07 -17.89
CA LEU A 448 2.89 27.95 -16.89
C LEU A 448 2.41 29.37 -17.18
N VAL A 449 1.88 30.03 -16.16
CA VAL A 449 1.56 31.46 -16.18
C VAL A 449 2.54 32.16 -15.27
N MET A 450 3.33 33.07 -15.85
CA MET A 450 4.39 33.76 -15.14
C MET A 450 4.44 35.23 -15.50
N ASP A 451 5.01 36.05 -14.64
CA ASP A 451 5.40 37.41 -15.01
C ASP A 451 6.67 37.36 -15.86
N LYS A 452 6.66 38.02 -17.01
CA LYS A 452 7.78 38.06 -17.96
C LYS A 452 8.98 38.83 -17.40
N GLY A 453 8.74 39.84 -16.55
CA GLY A 453 9.79 40.66 -15.95
C GLY A 453 10.51 39.93 -14.82
N THR A 454 9.77 39.53 -13.78
CA THR A 454 10.36 38.88 -12.60
C THR A 454 10.56 37.38 -12.75
N GLY A 455 9.87 36.73 -13.69
CA GLY A 455 9.82 35.27 -13.81
C GLY A 455 8.97 34.58 -12.75
N ARG A 456 8.29 35.35 -11.88
CA ARG A 456 7.41 34.83 -10.80
C ARG A 456 6.33 33.94 -11.40
N LEU A 457 6.16 32.75 -10.81
CA LEU A 457 5.12 31.80 -11.21
C LEU A 457 3.79 32.12 -10.50
N TYR A 458 2.71 32.24 -11.28
CA TYR A 458 1.34 32.45 -10.77
C TYR A 458 0.51 31.18 -10.82
N ALA A 459 0.66 30.39 -11.87
CA ALA A 459 -0.01 29.10 -12.01
C ALA A 459 0.83 28.14 -12.84
N ALA A 460 0.75 26.86 -12.50
CA ALA A 460 1.27 25.80 -13.36
C ALA A 460 0.43 24.53 -13.21
N TRP A 461 0.12 23.87 -14.32
CA TRP A 461 -0.59 22.60 -14.32
C TRP A 461 -0.19 21.74 -15.51
N LYS A 462 -0.47 20.45 -15.39
CA LYS A 462 -0.16 19.42 -16.37
C LYS A 462 -1.43 19.05 -17.15
N CYS A 463 -1.34 19.04 -18.47
CA CYS A 463 -2.38 18.57 -19.38
C CYS A 463 -1.92 17.26 -20.04
N LEU A 464 -2.75 16.22 -19.90
CA LEU A 464 -2.52 14.88 -20.46
C LEU A 464 -3.33 14.61 -21.72
N ASP A 465 -4.15 15.58 -22.16
CA ASP A 465 -4.96 15.43 -23.36
C ASP A 465 -4.10 15.49 -24.62
N LEU A 466 -4.23 14.44 -25.43
CA LEU A 466 -3.49 14.21 -26.67
C LEU A 466 -4.24 14.71 -27.91
N ALA A 467 -5.46 15.24 -27.78
CA ALA A 467 -6.24 15.73 -28.90
C ALA A 467 -5.53 16.87 -29.66
N GLN A 468 -5.82 17.03 -30.95
CA GLN A 468 -5.27 18.12 -31.76
C GLN A 468 -5.53 19.51 -31.17
N GLN A 469 -6.74 19.75 -30.66
CA GLN A 469 -7.15 21.01 -30.03
C GLN A 469 -7.63 20.74 -28.61
N VAL A 470 -7.08 21.49 -27.65
CA VAL A 470 -7.42 21.33 -26.23
C VAL A 470 -7.71 22.72 -25.64
N ALA A 471 -8.97 22.97 -25.30
CA ALA A 471 -9.36 24.16 -24.56
C ALA A 471 -8.91 24.03 -23.09
N GLN A 472 -8.34 25.09 -22.54
CA GLN A 472 -7.86 25.15 -21.17
C GLN A 472 -8.42 26.39 -20.48
N LYS A 473 -8.88 26.21 -19.25
CA LYS A 473 -9.34 27.27 -18.37
C LYS A 473 -8.68 27.08 -17.01
N ALA A 474 -7.95 28.09 -16.55
CA ALA A 474 -7.24 28.03 -15.27
C ALA A 474 -7.38 29.36 -14.53
N GLY A 475 -7.75 29.30 -13.26
CA GLY A 475 -7.84 30.46 -12.39
C GLY A 475 -6.62 30.60 -11.49
N PHE A 476 -6.18 31.82 -11.23
CA PHE A 476 -5.10 32.12 -10.31
C PHE A 476 -5.27 33.49 -9.66
N LEU A 477 -4.62 33.69 -8.52
CA LEU A 477 -4.65 34.96 -7.81
C LEU A 477 -3.76 35.99 -8.53
N GLY A 478 -4.34 37.12 -8.93
CA GLY A 478 -3.63 38.24 -9.54
C GLY A 478 -2.67 38.95 -8.59
N PRO A 479 -1.86 39.89 -9.09
CA PRO A 479 -0.93 40.66 -8.27
C PRO A 479 -1.67 41.57 -7.29
N GLU A 480 -1.10 41.78 -6.11
CA GLU A 480 -1.71 42.56 -5.01
C GLU A 480 -1.51 44.07 -5.13
N SER A 481 -0.60 44.52 -6.00
CA SER A 481 -0.35 45.93 -6.24
C SER A 481 -0.91 46.37 -7.60
N PRO A 482 -1.47 47.59 -7.71
CA PRO A 482 -1.88 48.15 -8.99
C PRO A 482 -0.66 48.39 -9.88
N GLY A 483 -0.85 48.26 -11.20
CA GLY A 483 0.22 48.48 -12.17
C GLY A 483 0.01 47.75 -13.48
N LYS A 484 0.94 48.00 -14.42
CA LYS A 484 0.99 47.28 -15.70
C LYS A 484 1.86 46.05 -15.53
N TYR A 485 1.28 44.88 -15.76
CA TYR A 485 1.94 43.59 -15.71
C TYR A 485 2.02 42.98 -17.11
N GLU A 486 3.15 42.34 -17.41
CA GLU A 486 3.30 41.57 -18.65
C GLU A 486 3.39 40.08 -18.29
N PHE A 487 2.28 39.38 -18.47
CA PHE A 487 2.21 37.94 -18.24
C PHE A 487 2.74 37.19 -19.47
N GLU A 488 3.48 36.11 -19.24
CA GLU A 488 3.83 35.12 -20.24
C GLU A 488 3.11 33.81 -19.90
N VAL A 489 2.29 33.34 -20.83
CA VAL A 489 1.73 31.99 -20.81
C VAL A 489 2.65 31.11 -21.64
N ARG A 490 3.32 30.16 -21.00
CA ARG A 490 4.26 29.25 -21.62
C ARG A 490 3.76 27.82 -21.52
N VAL A 491 3.75 27.12 -22.65
CA VAL A 491 3.49 25.68 -22.73
C VAL A 491 4.79 24.95 -23.05
N VAL A 492 5.12 23.93 -22.26
CA VAL A 492 6.35 23.14 -22.43
C VAL A 492 5.99 21.66 -22.58
N CYS A 493 6.55 20.99 -23.58
CA CYS A 493 6.43 19.55 -23.74
C CYS A 493 7.72 18.84 -23.31
N PRO A 494 7.79 18.25 -22.12
CA PRO A 494 9.01 17.63 -21.60
C PRO A 494 9.36 16.27 -22.26
N ALA A 495 8.58 15.78 -23.23
CA ALA A 495 8.94 14.58 -23.99
C ALA A 495 10.02 14.85 -25.07
N TYR A 496 10.20 16.12 -25.46
CA TYR A 496 11.09 16.54 -26.54
C TYR A 496 11.96 17.71 -26.10
N LEU A 497 13.15 17.81 -26.67
CA LEU A 497 14.00 18.99 -26.54
C LEU A 497 13.42 20.14 -27.36
N ASP A 498 13.38 21.33 -26.76
CA ASP A 498 13.03 22.60 -27.39
C ASP A 498 11.61 22.71 -27.99
N VAL A 499 10.67 21.88 -27.50
CA VAL A 499 9.26 21.97 -27.89
C VAL A 499 8.49 22.80 -26.86
N LEU A 500 8.23 24.06 -27.20
CA LEU A 500 7.47 25.00 -26.38
C LEU A 500 6.62 25.95 -27.24
N ALA A 501 5.58 26.51 -26.63
CA ALA A 501 4.82 27.64 -27.17
C ALA A 501 4.73 28.73 -26.10
N LYS A 502 4.70 30.00 -26.50
CA LYS A 502 4.56 31.11 -25.56
C LYS A 502 3.75 32.26 -26.15
N VAL A 503 2.96 32.91 -25.30
CA VAL A 503 2.20 34.12 -25.63
C VAL A 503 2.38 35.11 -24.49
N ALA A 504 2.69 36.36 -24.82
CA ALA A 504 2.78 37.45 -23.86
C ALA A 504 1.48 38.28 -23.89
N LEU A 505 0.99 38.65 -22.72
CA LEU A 505 -0.24 39.41 -22.52
C LEU A 505 0.04 40.56 -21.56
N SER A 506 -0.29 41.77 -21.96
CA SER A 506 -0.24 42.94 -21.08
C SER A 506 -1.57 43.12 -20.37
N VAL A 507 -1.53 43.20 -19.05
CA VAL A 507 -2.70 43.40 -18.19
C VAL A 507 -2.47 44.66 -17.35
N ASN A 508 -3.47 45.55 -17.35
CA ASN A 508 -3.49 46.70 -16.46
C ASN A 508 -4.32 46.35 -15.21
N VAL A 509 -3.69 46.43 -14.04
CA VAL A 509 -4.35 46.22 -12.76
C VAL A 509 -4.66 47.59 -12.18
N GLU A 510 -5.95 47.94 -12.17
CA GLU A 510 -6.44 49.27 -11.80
C GLU A 510 -6.87 49.29 -10.33
N ASN A 511 -6.62 50.41 -9.65
CA ASN A 511 -7.14 50.58 -8.29
C ASN A 511 -8.68 50.62 -8.31
N ARG A 512 -9.26 50.17 -7.19
CA ARG A 512 -10.70 50.30 -6.90
C ARG A 512 -11.20 51.73 -6.93
#